data_AF-A0A2V9R9M5-F1
#
_entry.id   AF-A0A2V9R9M5-F1
#
_cell.length_a   1.000
_cell.length_b   1.000
_cell.length_c   1.000
_cell.angle_alpha   90.00
_cell.angle_beta   90.00
_cell.angle_gamma   90.00
#
_symmetry.space_group_name_H-M   'P 1'
#
loop_
_entity.id
_entity.type
_entity.pdbx_description
1 polymer ?
#
loop_
_entity_poly.entity_id
_entity_poly.type
_entity_poly.pdbx_seq_one_letter_code
_entity_poly.pdbx_strand_id
1 'polypeptide(L)'
;MGFCSPWASSQCLFRGYILDRLSAGDNQWRSIMMSSVLFGLFHRNLYVLLPATLSGILLAFLVLRGGSLYNSIASHFVINVWGIAVSNSNISHYLPWVRQAQPLPYGVQGICLAGIFVAGRLLKKEG
;
A
#
# COMPACT_ATOMS: atom_id res chain seq x y z
N MET A 1 6.65 20.61 18.69
CA MET A 1 6.10 19.97 17.48
C MET A 1 6.93 18.73 17.17
N GLY A 2 6.36 17.53 17.34
CA GLY A 2 7.10 16.28 17.15
C GLY A 2 7.45 16.04 15.69
N PHE A 3 8.67 15.58 15.42
CA PHE A 3 9.13 15.13 14.12
C PHE A 3 8.18 14.04 13.59
N CYS A 4 7.23 14.43 12.73
CA CYS A 4 6.43 13.48 11.98
C CYS A 4 7.31 13.01 10.82
N SER A 5 7.96 11.87 11.00
CA SER A 5 8.81 11.28 9.97
C SER A 5 8.04 11.08 8.65
N PRO A 6 8.69 11.13 7.47
CA PRO A 6 8.01 11.16 6.16
C PRO A 6 6.99 10.02 5.93
N TRP A 7 7.28 8.86 6.51
CA TRP A 7 6.41 7.68 6.47
C TRP A 7 5.14 7.85 7.31
N ALA A 8 5.22 8.49 8.48
CA ALA A 8 4.05 8.76 9.32
C ALA A 8 3.17 9.83 8.68
N SER A 9 3.74 10.93 8.16
CA SER A 9 2.98 11.99 7.50
C SER A 9 2.21 11.48 6.28
N SER A 10 2.84 10.60 5.49
CA SER A 10 2.18 9.96 4.35
C SER A 10 1.00 9.11 4.79
N GLN A 11 1.15 8.30 5.84
CA GLN A 11 0.03 7.48 6.34
C GLN A 11 -1.07 8.34 6.95
N CYS A 12 -0.75 9.40 7.70
CA CYS A 12 -1.75 10.34 8.20
C CYS A 12 -2.54 10.99 7.07
N LEU A 13 -1.89 11.43 5.99
CA LEU A 13 -2.57 12.02 4.84
C LEU A 13 -3.45 10.99 4.11
N PHE A 14 -2.88 9.86 3.68
CA PHE A 14 -3.58 8.93 2.81
C PHE A 14 -4.57 8.02 3.56
N ARG A 15 -4.24 7.59 4.80
CA ARG A 15 -5.06 6.65 5.59
C ARG A 15 -5.84 7.33 6.70
N GLY A 16 -5.32 8.43 7.24
CA GLY A 16 -6.02 9.21 8.26
C GLY A 16 -7.01 10.22 7.69
N TYR A 17 -6.67 10.92 6.60
CA TYR A 17 -7.54 11.97 6.04
C TYR A 17 -8.25 11.52 4.76
N ILE A 18 -7.52 11.09 3.72
CA ILE A 18 -8.11 10.76 2.42
C ILE A 18 -9.00 9.52 2.51
N LEU A 19 -8.50 8.42 3.10
CA LEU A 19 -9.29 7.20 3.26
C LEU A 19 -10.52 7.42 4.15
N ASP A 20 -10.37 8.15 5.27
CA ASP A 20 -11.48 8.48 6.17
C ASP A 20 -12.59 9.22 5.43
N ARG A 21 -12.26 10.31 4.73
CA ARG A 21 -13.20 11.07 3.91
C ARG A 21 -13.86 10.25 2.81
N LEU A 22 -13.11 9.37 2.15
CA LEU A 22 -13.66 8.49 1.11
C LEU A 22 -14.51 7.35 1.68
N SER A 23 -14.22 6.90 2.91
CA SER A 23 -14.95 5.82 3.58
C SER A 23 -16.30 6.26 4.16
N ALA A 24 -16.55 7.57 4.21
CA ALA A 24 -17.85 8.13 4.57
C ALA A 24 -18.95 7.87 3.52
N GLY A 25 -18.60 7.38 2.32
CA GLY A 25 -19.57 6.92 1.32
C GLY A 25 -19.89 5.42 1.43
N ASP A 26 -20.93 4.97 0.73
CA ASP A 26 -21.50 3.62 0.86
C ASP A 26 -20.59 2.45 0.42
N ASN A 27 -19.40 2.70 -0.13
CA ASN A 27 -18.56 1.65 -0.68
C ASN A 27 -17.10 1.75 -0.23
N GLN A 28 -16.81 1.12 0.90
CA GLN A 28 -15.47 1.01 1.50
C GLN A 28 -14.41 0.49 0.52
N TRP A 29 -14.78 -0.41 -0.41
CA TRP A 29 -13.85 -0.93 -1.40
C TRP A 29 -13.42 0.13 -2.41
N ARG A 30 -14.34 1.02 -2.83
CA ARG A 30 -13.98 2.16 -3.68
C ARG A 30 -13.03 3.11 -2.95
N SER A 31 -13.25 3.34 -1.67
CA SER A 31 -12.40 4.19 -0.81
C SER A 31 -10.97 3.65 -0.70
N ILE A 32 -10.81 2.33 -0.53
CA ILE A 32 -9.51 1.64 -0.57
C ILE A 32 -8.83 1.88 -1.92
N MET A 33 -9.53 1.60 -3.03
CA MET A 33 -8.93 1.69 -4.37
C MET A 33 -8.49 3.11 -4.69
N MET A 34 -9.34 4.10 -4.44
CA MET A 34 -9.05 5.51 -4.73
C MET A 34 -7.90 6.05 -3.88
N SER A 35 -7.92 5.83 -2.56
CA SER A 35 -6.82 6.27 -1.68
C SER A 35 -5.48 5.61 -2.04
N SER A 36 -5.51 4.35 -2.46
CA SER A 36 -4.31 3.59 -2.81
C SER A 36 -3.70 4.00 -4.15
N VAL A 37 -4.54 4.30 -5.15
CA VAL A 37 -4.09 4.84 -6.44
C VAL A 37 -3.47 6.23 -6.25
N LEU A 38 -4.11 7.10 -5.44
CA LEU A 38 -3.55 8.41 -5.11
C LEU A 38 -2.19 8.29 -4.40
N PHE A 39 -2.05 7.32 -3.51
CA PHE A 39 -0.77 7.03 -2.85
C PHE A 39 0.31 6.57 -3.85
N GLY A 40 -0.03 5.70 -4.80
CA GLY A 40 0.89 5.29 -5.88
C GLY A 40 1.32 6.47 -6.75
N LEU A 41 0.37 7.30 -7.19
CA LEU A 41 0.64 8.48 -8.02
C LEU A 41 1.57 9.50 -7.33
N PHE A 42 1.47 9.62 -6.00
CA PHE A 42 2.32 10.52 -5.21
C PHE A 42 3.83 10.19 -5.31
N HIS A 43 4.19 8.97 -5.69
CA HIS A 43 5.60 8.56 -5.83
C HIS A 43 6.25 9.02 -7.14
N ARG A 44 5.49 9.60 -8.09
CA ARG A 44 5.98 10.19 -9.35
C ARG A 44 6.91 9.30 -10.20
N ASN A 45 6.84 7.98 -10.01
CA ASN A 45 7.64 7.01 -10.74
C ASN A 45 6.74 5.85 -11.16
N LEU A 46 6.61 5.61 -12.47
CA LEU A 46 5.74 4.58 -13.03
C LEU A 46 6.13 3.16 -12.60
N TYR A 47 7.42 2.90 -12.38
CA TYR A 47 7.90 1.61 -11.89
C TYR A 47 7.53 1.38 -10.42
N VAL A 48 7.44 2.46 -9.65
CA VAL A 48 7.02 2.43 -8.23
C VAL A 48 5.50 2.52 -8.09
N LEU A 49 4.81 3.07 -9.09
CA LEU A 49 3.35 3.29 -9.09
C LEU A 49 2.59 2.02 -8.74
N LEU A 50 2.86 0.94 -9.47
CA LEU A 50 2.16 -0.33 -9.31
C LEU A 50 2.43 -0.96 -7.92
N PRO A 51 3.70 -1.21 -7.51
CA PRO A 51 3.97 -1.73 -6.18
C PRO A 51 3.47 -0.82 -5.06
N ALA A 52 3.60 0.51 -5.16
CA ALA A 52 3.10 1.45 -4.16
C ALA A 52 1.57 1.42 -4.07
N THR A 53 0.86 1.30 -5.20
CA THR A 53 -0.60 1.14 -5.21
C THR A 53 -1.02 -0.16 -4.54
N LEU A 54 -0.34 -1.27 -4.85
CA LEU A 54 -0.62 -2.59 -4.26
C LEU A 54 -0.38 -2.61 -2.75
N SER A 55 0.77 -2.13 -2.30
CA SER A 55 1.04 -1.93 -0.86
C SER A 55 0.01 -0.98 -0.25
N GLY A 56 -0.40 0.03 -1.00
CA GLY A 56 -1.41 0.98 -0.57
C GLY A 56 -2.77 0.33 -0.28
N ILE A 57 -3.19 -0.61 -1.13
CA ILE A 57 -4.45 -1.37 -0.97
C ILE A 57 -4.39 -2.22 0.30
N LEU A 58 -3.27 -2.92 0.52
CA LEU A 58 -3.04 -3.73 1.72
C LEU A 58 -3.12 -2.87 2.99
N LEU A 59 -2.43 -1.73 3.00
CA LEU A 59 -2.42 -0.82 4.15
C LEU A 59 -3.80 -0.20 4.42
N ALA A 60 -4.51 0.23 3.38
CA ALA A 60 -5.87 0.76 3.53
C ALA A 60 -6.85 -0.31 4.04
N PHE A 61 -6.71 -1.56 3.56
CA PHE A 61 -7.47 -2.69 4.07
C PHE A 61 -7.20 -2.96 5.57
N LEU A 62 -5.93 -2.92 6.00
CA LEU A 62 -5.55 -3.10 7.40
C LEU A 62 -6.14 -2.01 8.31
N VAL A 63 -6.23 -0.76 7.84
CA VAL A 63 -6.84 0.33 8.61
C VAL A 63 -8.35 0.13 8.73
N LEU A 64 -9.04 -0.21 7.64
CA LEU A 64 -10.50 -0.41 7.69
C LEU A 64 -10.90 -1.64 8.51
N ARG A 65 -10.12 -2.73 8.44
CA ARG A 65 -10.35 -3.94 9.26
C ARG A 65 -9.93 -3.77 10.71
N GLY A 66 -8.77 -3.17 10.95
CA GLY A 66 -8.15 -3.10 12.27
C GLY A 66 -8.48 -1.83 13.06
N GLY A 67 -9.11 -0.83 12.43
CA GLY A 67 -9.45 0.46 13.03
C GLY A 67 -8.25 1.31 13.49
N SER A 68 -7.02 0.88 13.20
CA SER A 68 -5.80 1.48 13.77
C SER A 68 -4.87 2.01 12.69
N LEU A 69 -4.68 3.33 12.69
CA LEU A 69 -3.69 3.99 11.84
C LEU A 69 -2.26 3.54 12.17
N TYR A 70 -1.99 3.20 13.44
CA TYR A 70 -0.67 2.74 13.89
C TYR A 70 -0.26 1.43 13.21
N ASN A 71 -1.20 0.53 12.94
CA ASN A 71 -0.93 -0.71 12.21
C ASN A 71 -0.44 -0.38 10.79
N SER A 72 -1.07 0.59 10.13
CA SER A 72 -0.64 1.05 8.80
C SER A 72 0.75 1.69 8.83
N ILE A 73 1.03 2.51 9.84
CA ILE A 73 2.35 3.15 10.01
C ILE A 73 3.43 2.09 10.22
N ALA A 74 3.21 1.13 11.12
CA ALA A 74 4.15 0.04 11.39
C ALA A 74 4.38 -0.83 10.15
N SER A 75 3.31 -1.27 9.47
CA SER A 75 3.43 -2.07 8.25
C SER A 75 4.11 -1.30 7.12
N HIS A 76 3.82 -0.01 6.95
CA HIS A 76 4.50 0.82 5.95
C HIS A 76 6.00 0.97 6.25
N PHE A 77 6.36 1.14 7.52
CA PHE A 77 7.76 1.17 7.95
C PHE A 77 8.45 -0.17 7.63
N VAL A 78 7.83 -1.30 7.98
CA VAL A 78 8.37 -2.65 7.68
C VAL A 78 8.56 -2.87 6.19
N ILE A 79 7.59 -2.49 5.35
CA ILE A 79 7.69 -2.61 3.89
C ILE A 79 8.89 -1.79 3.36
N ASN A 80 9.09 -0.57 3.86
CA ASN A 80 10.21 0.27 3.45
C ASN A 80 11.56 -0.31 3.91
N VAL A 81 11.68 -0.72 5.17
CA VAL A 81 12.90 -1.32 5.70
C VAL A 81 13.24 -2.60 4.95
N TRP A 82 12.23 -3.45 4.68
CA TRP A 82 12.39 -4.66 3.89
C TRP A 82 12.88 -4.35 2.47
N GLY A 83 12.28 -3.36 1.79
CA GLY A 83 12.71 -2.93 0.46
C GLY A 83 14.17 -2.48 0.44
N ILE A 84 14.60 -1.69 1.42
CA ILE A 84 15.99 -1.25 1.58
C ILE A 84 16.90 -2.46 1.86
N ALA A 85 16.53 -3.34 2.78
CA ALA A 85 17.33 -4.51 3.13
C ALA A 85 17.54 -5.45 1.92
N VAL A 86 16.47 -5.74 1.18
CA VAL A 86 16.55 -6.56 -0.05
C VAL A 86 17.42 -5.86 -1.09
N SER A 87 17.22 -4.56 -1.32
CA SER A 87 18.00 -3.79 -2.30
C SER A 87 19.50 -3.72 -1.98
N ASN A 88 19.90 -3.85 -0.72
CA ASN A 88 21.30 -3.83 -0.27
C ASN A 88 21.91 -5.23 -0.06
N SER A 89 21.15 -6.29 -0.31
CA SER A 89 21.61 -7.68 -0.14
C SER A 89 21.86 -8.37 -1.49
N ASN A 90 22.58 -9.50 -1.45
CA ASN A 90 22.78 -10.37 -2.62
C ASN A 90 21.46 -10.94 -3.18
N ILE A 91 20.37 -10.90 -2.38
CA ILE A 91 19.02 -11.31 -2.80
C ILE A 91 18.51 -10.45 -3.95
N SER A 92 18.95 -9.19 -4.02
CA SER A 92 18.60 -8.29 -5.14
C SER A 92 18.97 -8.84 -6.52
N HIS A 93 19.94 -9.76 -6.60
CA HIS A 93 20.29 -10.43 -7.85
C HIS A 93 19.19 -11.38 -8.35
N TYR A 94 18.41 -11.97 -7.44
CA TYR A 94 17.26 -12.82 -7.76
C TYR A 94 15.96 -12.02 -7.89
N LEU A 95 15.90 -10.82 -7.31
CA LEU A 95 14.75 -9.91 -7.33
C LEU A 95 15.13 -8.59 -8.01
N PRO A 96 15.47 -8.59 -9.31
CA PRO A 96 15.95 -7.39 -10.02
C PRO A 96 14.93 -6.26 -10.04
N TRP A 97 13.63 -6.60 -9.96
CA TRP A 97 12.51 -5.67 -9.89
C TRP A 97 12.40 -4.87 -8.57
N VAL A 98 13.19 -5.22 -7.56
CA VAL A 98 13.30 -4.46 -6.30
C VAL A 98 14.39 -3.39 -6.39
N ARG A 99 15.41 -3.57 -7.25
CA ARG A 99 16.62 -2.74 -7.31
C ARG A 99 16.69 -1.86 -8.55
N GLN A 100 16.38 -2.42 -9.71
CA GLN A 100 16.30 -1.69 -10.96
C GLN A 100 14.84 -1.32 -11.18
N ALA A 101 14.58 -0.10 -11.64
CA ALA A 101 13.25 0.37 -12.01
C ALA A 101 12.68 -0.45 -13.18
N GLN A 102 12.32 -1.69 -12.88
CA GLN A 102 11.84 -2.73 -13.77
C GLN A 102 10.40 -3.01 -13.36
N PRO A 103 9.52 -3.32 -14.33
CA PRO A 103 8.13 -3.63 -14.03
C PRO A 103 8.04 -4.87 -13.13
N LEU A 104 7.03 -4.88 -12.26
CA LEU A 104 6.72 -6.03 -11.42
C LEU A 104 6.54 -7.28 -12.32
N PRO A 105 7.14 -8.43 -12.02
CA PRO A 105 6.93 -9.64 -12.81
C PRO A 105 5.44 -10.01 -12.88
N TYR A 106 4.96 -10.43 -14.06
CA TYR A 106 3.53 -10.71 -14.29
C TYR A 106 2.94 -11.74 -13.30
N GLY A 107 3.73 -12.74 -12.89
CA GLY A 107 3.30 -13.71 -11.88
C GLY A 107 3.01 -13.07 -10.51
N VAL A 108 3.83 -12.09 -10.10
CA VAL A 108 3.61 -11.35 -8.84
C VAL A 108 2.38 -10.46 -8.98
N GLN A 109 2.18 -9.82 -10.14
CA GLN A 109 0.95 -9.05 -10.40
C GLN A 109 -0.30 -9.92 -10.27
N GLY A 110 -0.28 -11.14 -10.83
CA GLY A 110 -1.39 -12.09 -10.73
C GLY A 110 -1.73 -12.49 -9.29
N ILE A 111 -0.71 -12.77 -8.47
CA ILE A 111 -0.89 -13.08 -7.04
C ILE A 111 -1.49 -11.89 -6.30
N CYS A 112 -0.97 -10.68 -6.54
CA CYS A 112 -1.49 -9.47 -5.92
C CYS A 112 -2.94 -9.19 -6.32
N LEU A 113 -3.29 -9.34 -7.60
CA LEU A 113 -4.67 -9.17 -8.09
C LEU A 113 -5.62 -10.20 -7.49
N ALA A 114 -5.21 -11.46 -7.37
CA ALA A 114 -5.99 -12.49 -6.70
C ALA A 114 -6.22 -12.15 -5.21
N GLY A 115 -5.17 -11.70 -4.51
CA GLY A 115 -5.28 -11.25 -3.12
C GLY A 115 -6.24 -10.06 -2.95
N ILE A 116 -6.16 -9.08 -3.86
CA ILE A 116 -7.06 -7.92 -3.92
C ILE A 116 -8.50 -8.37 -4.16
N PHE A 117 -8.72 -9.30 -5.10
CA PHE A 117 -10.04 -9.84 -5.39
C PHE A 117 -10.67 -10.54 -4.17
N VAL A 118 -9.89 -11.37 -3.47
CA VAL A 118 -10.32 -12.02 -2.22
C VAL A 118 -10.62 -10.99 -1.13
N ALA A 119 -9.75 -9.99 -0.94
CA ALA A 119 -9.95 -8.92 0.03
C ALA A 119 -11.24 -8.12 -0.24
N GLY A 120 -11.53 -7.82 -1.51
CA GLY A 120 -12.77 -7.17 -1.92
C GLY A 120 -14.02 -8.01 -1.61
N ARG A 121 -13.93 -9.35 -1.75
CA ARG A 121 -15.02 -10.26 -1.36
C ARG A 121 -15.25 -10.30 0.14
N LEU A 122 -14.18 -10.21 0.94
CA LEU A 122 -14.28 -10.20 2.41
C LEU A 122 -14.95 -8.94 2.95
N LEU A 123 -14.74 -7.79 2.32
CA LEU A 123 -15.40 -6.53 2.73
C LEU A 123 -16.87 -6.47 2.33
N LYS A 124 -17.23 -7.03 1.17
CA LYS A 124 -18.61 -7.02 0.67
C LYS A 124 -19.54 -7.98 1.40
N LYS A 125 -19.02 -8.84 2.28
CA LYS A 125 -19.79 -9.84 3.03
C LYS A 125 -20.28 -9.30 4.39
N GLU A 126 -19.80 -8.12 4.80
CA GLU A 126 -20.08 -7.53 6.12
C GLU A 126 -21.03 -6.32 6.07
N GLY A 127 -21.54 -5.96 4.88
CA GLY A 127 -22.61 -4.96 4.68
C GLY A 127 -23.78 -5.58 3.93
#